data_AF-A0A7V5Y6B3-F1
#
_entry.id   AF-A0A7V5Y6B3-F1
#
_cell.length_a   1.000
_cell.length_b   1.000
_cell.length_c   1.000
_cell.angle_alpha   90.00
_cell.angle_beta   90.00
_cell.angle_gamma   90.00
#
_symmetry.space_group_name_H-M   'P 1'
#
loop_
_entity.id
_entity.type
_entity.pdbx_description
1 polymer ?
#
loop_
_entity_poly.entity_id
_entity_poly.type
_entity_poly.pdbx_seq_one_letter_code
_entity_poly.pdbx_strand_id
1 'polypeptide(L)'
;MRTKKRTLAQRPQRTARTRRYPSDLTDAQWQRIRPLIPQRTFGRKPKHHPRIILNAIFYLMQVGCPWRYLPADFPPYTTVSYYYHRWRKEGVLQRIHDALRAEVRRAAGR
;
A
#
# COMPACT_ATOMS: atom_id res chain seq x y z
N MET A 1 -20.15 34.29 12.81
CA MET A 1 -19.46 33.53 11.75
C MET A 1 -18.06 33.13 12.21
N ARG A 2 -17.80 31.85 12.48
CA ARG A 2 -16.44 31.37 12.80
C ARG A 2 -16.33 29.90 12.39
N THR A 3 -15.82 29.65 11.18
CA THR A 3 -15.63 28.33 10.59
C THR A 3 -14.49 27.61 11.31
N LYS A 4 -14.82 26.71 12.25
CA LYS A 4 -13.87 25.75 12.81
C LYS A 4 -13.46 24.77 11.71
N LYS A 5 -12.29 25.00 11.09
CA LYS A 5 -11.63 23.99 10.25
C LYS A 5 -11.35 22.79 11.14
N ARG A 6 -12.17 21.75 10.99
CA ARG A 6 -12.04 20.46 11.66
C ARG A 6 -10.81 19.78 11.09
N THR A 7 -9.64 20.04 11.69
CA THR A 7 -8.39 19.36 11.37
C THR A 7 -8.63 17.85 11.53
N LEU A 8 -8.78 17.14 10.41
CA LEU A 8 -8.83 15.68 10.37
C LEU A 8 -7.44 15.17 10.76
N ALA A 9 -7.18 15.11 12.06
CA ALA A 9 -6.09 14.33 12.62
C ALA A 9 -6.22 12.92 12.02
N GLN A 10 -5.27 12.57 11.17
CA GLN A 10 -5.21 11.27 10.52
C GLN A 10 -5.05 10.21 11.61
N ARG A 11 -6.17 9.62 12.01
CA ARG A 11 -6.24 8.54 12.99
C ARG A 11 -5.28 7.43 12.53
N PRO A 12 -4.32 6.98 13.35
CA PRO A 12 -3.41 5.92 12.95
C PRO A 12 -4.25 4.70 12.58
N GLN A 13 -4.15 4.30 11.30
CA GLN A 13 -4.93 3.19 10.77
C GLN A 13 -4.44 1.92 11.46
N ARG A 14 -5.22 1.40 12.44
CA ARG A 14 -4.96 0.12 13.12
C ARG A 14 -5.09 -1.01 12.10
N THR A 15 -4.03 -1.20 11.34
CA THR A 15 -3.77 -2.39 10.53
C THR A 15 -3.31 -3.44 11.53
N ALA A 16 -4.25 -4.26 12.01
CA ALA A 16 -4.01 -5.27 13.05
C ALA A 16 -3.15 -6.42 12.49
N ARG A 17 -1.87 -6.15 12.26
CA ARG A 17 -0.83 -7.16 12.02
C ARG A 17 0.14 -7.12 13.19
N THR A 18 0.39 -8.28 13.77
CA THR A 18 1.26 -8.42 14.94
C THR A 18 2.73 -8.13 14.61
N ARG A 19 3.13 -8.32 13.34
CA ARG A 19 4.49 -8.07 12.85
C ARG A 19 4.52 -6.95 11.82
N ARG A 20 5.54 -6.11 11.92
CA ARG A 20 5.94 -5.18 10.86
C ARG A 20 7.21 -5.68 10.21
N TYR A 21 7.24 -5.65 8.88
CA TYR A 21 8.41 -6.02 8.10
C TYR A 21 9.17 -4.76 7.64
N PRO A 22 10.50 -4.83 7.41
CA PRO A 22 11.25 -3.71 6.84
C PRO A 22 10.73 -3.24 5.46
N SER A 23 10.02 -4.13 4.75
CA SER A 23 9.35 -3.84 3.47
C SER A 23 8.01 -3.12 3.62
N ASP A 24 7.51 -2.91 4.84
CA ASP A 24 6.23 -2.24 5.06
C ASP A 24 6.34 -0.73 4.79
N LEU A 25 5.29 -0.18 4.18
CA LEU A 25 5.20 1.25 3.94
C LEU A 25 5.10 2.03 5.25
N THR A 26 5.87 3.12 5.34
CA THR A 26 5.68 4.13 6.39
C THR A 26 4.36 4.87 6.20
N ASP A 27 3.86 5.51 7.25
CA ASP A 27 2.62 6.29 7.16
C ASP A 27 2.76 7.46 6.18
N ALA A 28 3.93 8.11 6.14
CA ALA A 28 4.20 9.20 5.21
C ALA A 28 4.19 8.73 3.74
N GLN A 29 4.87 7.62 3.45
CA GLN A 29 4.84 7.00 2.11
C GLN A 29 3.42 6.60 1.73
N TRP A 30 2.69 5.98 2.67
CA TRP A 30 1.31 5.58 2.45
C TRP A 30 0.41 6.74 2.05
N GLN A 31 0.48 7.88 2.75
CA GLN A 31 -0.37 9.04 2.43
C GLN A 31 -0.13 9.58 1.01
N ARG A 32 1.10 9.50 0.52
CA ARG A 32 1.46 9.95 -0.83
C ARG A 32 0.97 9.00 -1.92
N ILE A 33 1.08 7.70 -1.71
CA ILE A 33 0.72 6.70 -2.73
C ILE A 33 -0.76 6.35 -2.71
N ARG A 34 -1.44 6.50 -1.56
CA ARG A 34 -2.88 6.23 -1.42
C ARG A 34 -3.75 6.84 -2.53
N PRO A 35 -3.58 8.11 -2.96
CA PRO A 35 -4.38 8.68 -4.05
C PRO A 35 -4.13 8.06 -5.42
N LEU A 36 -2.97 7.40 -5.63
CA LEU A 36 -2.64 6.72 -6.90
C LEU A 36 -3.36 5.38 -7.05
N ILE A 37 -3.87 4.84 -5.94
CA ILE A 37 -4.55 3.54 -5.93
C ILE A 37 -5.99 3.78 -6.39
N PRO A 38 -6.46 3.06 -7.43
CA PRO A 38 -7.83 3.21 -7.91
C PRO A 38 -8.79 2.79 -6.81
N GLN A 39 -9.63 3.73 -6.40
CA GLN A 39 -10.73 3.44 -5.49
C GLN A 39 -11.80 2.69 -6.27
N ARG A 40 -12.22 1.55 -5.75
CA ARG A 40 -13.27 0.78 -6.40
C ARG A 40 -14.62 1.42 -6.08
N THR A 41 -15.19 2.10 -7.06
CA THR A 41 -16.48 2.81 -6.94
C THR A 41 -17.68 1.86 -6.98
N PHE A 42 -17.55 0.69 -7.61
CA PHE A 42 -18.64 -0.25 -7.83
C PHE A 42 -18.31 -1.68 -7.37
N GLY A 43 -19.32 -2.41 -6.88
CA GLY A 43 -19.22 -3.82 -6.46
C GLY A 43 -18.91 -4.03 -4.97
N ARG A 44 -18.59 -5.27 -4.59
CA ARG A 44 -18.33 -5.65 -3.19
C ARG A 44 -17.10 -4.93 -2.64
N LYS A 45 -17.27 -4.28 -1.48
CA LYS A 45 -16.19 -3.62 -0.75
C LYS A 45 -15.05 -4.62 -0.48
N PRO A 46 -13.79 -4.22 -0.74
CA PRO A 46 -12.66 -5.09 -0.47
C PRO A 46 -12.60 -5.50 1.00
N LYS A 47 -12.37 -6.79 1.27
CA LYS A 47 -12.18 -7.32 2.63
C LYS A 47 -10.89 -6.81 3.28
N HIS A 48 -9.85 -6.58 2.48
CA HIS A 48 -8.54 -6.14 2.94
C HIS A 48 -8.26 -4.71 2.53
N HIS A 49 -7.68 -3.94 3.45
CA HIS A 49 -7.26 -2.57 3.18
C HIS A 49 -6.12 -2.56 2.13
N PRO A 50 -6.13 -1.67 1.12
CA PRO A 50 -5.14 -1.70 0.03
C PRO A 50 -3.68 -1.59 0.50
N ARG A 51 -3.43 -0.87 1.60
CA ARG A 51 -2.10 -0.80 2.23
C ARG A 51 -1.55 -2.18 2.61
N ILE A 52 -2.38 -3.05 3.18
CA ILE A 52 -1.94 -4.39 3.62
C ILE A 52 -1.55 -5.23 2.40
N ILE A 53 -2.29 -5.08 1.31
CA ILE A 53 -2.01 -5.77 0.04
C ILE A 53 -0.71 -5.25 -0.56
N LEU A 54 -0.48 -3.93 -0.57
CA LEU A 54 0.78 -3.35 -1.03
C LEU A 54 1.97 -3.79 -0.18
N ASN A 55 1.83 -3.80 1.14
CA ASN A 55 2.87 -4.32 2.02
C ASN A 55 3.21 -5.79 1.70
N ALA A 56 2.21 -6.62 1.37
CA ALA A 56 2.44 -8.01 0.96
C ALA A 56 3.19 -8.10 -0.38
N ILE A 57 2.80 -7.27 -1.34
CA ILE A 57 3.46 -7.17 -2.65
C ILE A 57 4.91 -6.69 -2.47
N PHE A 58 5.17 -5.69 -1.65
CA PHE A 58 6.53 -5.20 -1.37
C PHE A 58 7.38 -6.22 -0.64
N TYR A 59 6.80 -6.96 0.30
CA TYR A 59 7.48 -8.08 0.94
C TYR A 59 7.93 -9.12 -0.09
N LEU A 60 7.02 -9.54 -0.98
CA LEU A 60 7.34 -10.50 -2.04
C LEU A 60 8.44 -9.98 -2.98
N MET A 61 8.39 -8.71 -3.37
CA MET A 61 9.39 -8.12 -4.28
C MET A 61 10.77 -7.94 -3.61
N GLN A 62 10.80 -7.63 -2.31
CA GLN A 62 12.05 -7.43 -1.57
C GLN A 62 12.71 -8.75 -1.19
N VAL A 63 11.93 -9.74 -0.74
CA VAL A 63 12.44 -11.04 -0.25
C VAL A 63 12.60 -12.03 -1.40
N GLY A 64 11.82 -11.91 -2.47
CA GLY A 64 11.86 -12.81 -3.62
C GLY A 64 11.30 -14.21 -3.35
N CYS A 65 10.45 -14.38 -2.33
CA CYS A 65 9.90 -15.69 -2.00
C CYS A 65 8.73 -16.10 -2.91
N PRO A 66 8.48 -17.41 -3.09
CA PRO A 66 7.30 -17.86 -3.83
C PRO A 66 6.00 -17.43 -3.12
N TRP A 67 4.96 -17.13 -3.87
CA TRP A 67 3.66 -16.66 -3.35
C TRP A 67 3.08 -17.51 -2.21
N ARG A 68 3.27 -18.84 -2.27
CA ARG A 68 2.76 -19.79 -1.25
C ARG A 68 3.49 -19.69 0.10
N TYR A 69 4.67 -19.08 0.12
CA TYR A 69 5.49 -18.87 1.31
C TYR A 69 5.25 -17.49 1.94
N LEU A 70 4.26 -16.75 1.45
CA LEU A 70 3.87 -15.49 2.06
C LEU A 70 3.48 -15.74 3.53
N PRO A 71 4.03 -14.97 4.50
CA PRO A 71 3.71 -15.13 5.90
C PRO A 71 2.20 -15.06 6.18
N ALA A 72 1.73 -15.88 7.12
CA ALA A 72 0.30 -16.04 7.45
C ALA A 72 -0.36 -14.77 8.02
N ASP A 73 0.42 -13.77 8.41
CA ASP A 73 -0.08 -12.48 8.88
C ASP A 73 -0.45 -11.51 7.73
N PHE A 74 -0.14 -11.87 6.49
CA PHE A 74 -0.64 -11.20 5.29
C PHE A 74 -1.99 -11.81 4.82
N PRO A 75 -2.75 -11.09 3.98
CA PRO A 75 -3.92 -11.65 3.31
C PRO A 75 -3.54 -12.91 2.50
N PRO A 76 -4.50 -13.81 2.23
CA PRO A 76 -4.24 -15.00 1.44
C PRO A 76 -3.53 -14.67 0.12
N TYR A 77 -2.50 -15.46 -0.23
CA TYR A 77 -1.65 -15.17 -1.40
C TYR A 77 -2.46 -15.08 -2.70
N THR A 78 -3.58 -15.79 -2.81
CA THR A 78 -4.52 -15.71 -3.96
C THR A 78 -5.13 -14.32 -4.11
N THR A 79 -5.46 -13.68 -2.98
CA THR A 79 -5.95 -12.30 -2.96
C THR A 79 -4.83 -11.35 -3.36
N VAL A 80 -3.64 -11.51 -2.78
CA VAL A 80 -2.49 -10.63 -3.09
C VAL A 80 -2.12 -10.75 -4.57
N SER A 81 -2.08 -11.97 -5.11
CA SER A 81 -1.83 -12.23 -6.53
C SER A 81 -2.88 -11.58 -7.43
N TYR A 82 -4.18 -11.72 -7.12
CA TYR A 82 -5.25 -11.05 -7.87
C TYR A 82 -5.02 -9.53 -7.96
N TYR A 83 -4.73 -8.88 -6.83
CA TYR A 83 -4.46 -7.44 -6.81
C TYR A 83 -3.17 -7.07 -7.53
N TYR A 84 -2.10 -7.87 -7.37
CA TYR A 84 -0.84 -7.67 -8.07
C TYR A 84 -1.04 -7.66 -9.58
N HIS A 85 -1.67 -8.70 -10.15
CA HIS A 85 -1.89 -8.79 -11.60
C HIS A 85 -2.78 -7.66 -12.10
N ARG A 86 -3.85 -7.34 -11.37
CA ARG A 86 -4.75 -6.24 -11.69
C ARG A 86 -4.03 -4.90 -11.71
N TRP A 87 -3.33 -4.54 -10.63
CA TRP A 87 -2.63 -3.27 -10.51
C TRP A 87 -1.42 -3.16 -11.42
N ARG A 88 -0.78 -4.29 -11.75
CA ARG A 88 0.24 -4.33 -12.79
C ARG A 88 -0.35 -4.00 -14.16
N LYS A 89 -1.48 -4.61 -14.54
CA LYS A 89 -2.19 -4.34 -15.80
C LYS A 89 -2.68 -2.88 -15.87
N GLU A 90 -3.18 -2.34 -14.75
CA GLU A 90 -3.63 -0.95 -14.65
C GLU A 90 -2.45 0.05 -14.52
N GLY A 91 -1.19 -0.39 -14.46
CA GLY A 91 -0.02 0.49 -14.30
C GLY A 91 0.06 1.22 -12.96
N VAL A 92 -0.69 0.75 -11.94
CA VAL A 92 -0.72 1.35 -10.60
C VAL A 92 0.60 1.12 -9.88
N LEU A 93 1.16 -0.10 -9.97
CA LEU A 93 2.43 -0.43 -9.32
C LEU A 93 3.60 0.42 -9.86
N GLN A 94 3.60 0.69 -11.17
CA GLN A 94 4.60 1.56 -11.80
C GLN A 94 4.50 2.98 -11.26
N ARG A 95 3.30 3.56 -11.24
CA ARG A 95 3.05 4.90 -10.69
C ARG A 95 3.47 5.02 -9.23
N ILE A 96 3.20 3.99 -8.42
CA ILE A 96 3.62 3.93 -7.01
C ILE A 96 5.15 3.89 -6.92
N HIS A 97 5.81 3.03 -7.70
CA HIS A 97 7.27 2.92 -7.72
C HIS A 97 7.92 4.25 -8.12
N ASP A 98 7.42 4.91 -9.16
CA ASP A 98 7.94 6.20 -9.64
C ASP A 98 7.78 7.30 -8.58
N ALA A 99 6.62 7.36 -7.91
CA ALA A 99 6.37 8.31 -6.83
C ALA A 99 7.32 8.13 -5.64
N LEU A 100 7.58 6.88 -5.23
CA LEU A 100 8.50 6.58 -4.14
C LEU A 100 9.96 6.81 -4.56
N ARG A 101 10.33 6.48 -5.80
CA ARG A 101 11.68 6.71 -6.33
C ARG A 101 12.01 8.19 -6.45
N ALA A 102 11.04 9.02 -6.85
CA ALA A 102 11.20 10.47 -6.88
C ALA A 102 11.42 11.07 -5.48
N GLU A 103 10.88 10.46 -4.42
CA GLU A 103 11.18 10.85 -3.04
C GLU A 103 12.63 10.54 -2.67
N VAL A 104 13.11 9.33 -2.97
CA VAL A 104 14.50 8.94 -2.70
C VAL A 104 15.48 9.85 -3.44
N ARG A 105 15.18 10.21 -4.70
CA ARG A 105 16.02 11.14 -5.48
C ARG A 105 16.07 12.54 -4.88
N ARG A 106 14.91 13.11 -4.51
CA ARG A 106 14.84 14.41 -3.84
C ARG A 106 15.58 14.42 -2.51
N ALA A 107 15.46 13.35 -1.72
CA ALA A 107 16.20 13.21 -0.46
C ALA A 107 17.71 13.10 -0.70
N ALA A 108 18.14 12.52 -1.82
CA ALA A 108 19.53 12.42 -2.23
C ALA A 108 20.08 13.69 -2.93
N GLY A 109 19.28 14.77 -3.04
CA GLY A 109 19.72 16.04 -3.61
C GLY A 109 19.92 16.04 -5.14
N ARG A 110 19.26 15.13 -5.86
CA ARG A 110 19.32 15.03 -7.33
C ARG A 110 17.95 15.19 -7.98
#